data_AF-A0A7C3ERX6-F1
#
_entry.id   AF-A0A7C3ERX6-F1
#
_cell.length_a   1.000
_cell.length_b   1.000
_cell.length_c   1.000
_cell.angle_alpha   90.00
_cell.angle_beta   90.00
_cell.angle_gamma   90.00
#
_symmetry.space_group_name_H-M   'P 1'
#
loop_
_entity.id
_entity.type
_entity.pdbx_description
1 polymer ?
#
loop_
_entity_poly.entity_id
_entity_poly.type
_entity_poly.pdbx_seq_one_letter_code
_entity_poly.pdbx_strand_id
1 'polypeptide(L)'
;MQTVMFTLLRIAIGWHFLYEGLVKLADPAWSAAGYLQNAQGPLAGAFKSIAANPAALQAVDAANMWGLTLVGAALVLGAFTRLAAVGGMLLLALYYAAYPPFFAAQAGAVEGHYLFVNKNLVELLALAAVAVTPKGLLLGLDPLAAALWRRQRQAAPERRPEAPRPGSPTDRELAKAVNPDPLGRRAVLANLIGLPALGALVLAFLRKLGWRSREAETLAAHLAGKTPAQPKVDAVTSATIKSFQFPALADLKGQVPHAKLGKLDLSRVILGGNHIGGWAHARDLIYVDALVKQYHHKWKVFETFSLAEKCGVNAFLTNPVLCEIIKEYWDRGLGKIQFISDCGGSDLVTMAKKSVDFGAAACYVHGGMADAMAARKQFDQIGKVLDAIRAQGVPAGIGGHKLATVKGCVEAGLKPDFWMKTLHHHRYWSGRDGKDECDNLWCDKPDETIAFMRERPEPWIAFKTLAAGAIRPADAFRYALKNGADFLCVGMYDFQIVGDINIALEALAESQQRERPWRA
;
A
#
# COMPACT_ATOMS: atom_id res chain seq x y z
N MET A 1 36.15 -21.34 -14.33
CA MET A 1 35.37 -20.46 -13.43
C MET A 1 34.41 -19.55 -14.21
N GLN A 2 34.90 -18.79 -15.21
CA GLN A 2 34.08 -17.87 -16.03
C GLN A 2 32.85 -18.53 -16.69
N THR A 3 33.01 -19.69 -17.34
CA THR A 3 31.91 -20.44 -17.98
C THR A 3 30.78 -20.78 -17.00
N VAL A 4 31.13 -21.19 -15.78
CA VAL A 4 30.15 -21.54 -14.74
C VAL A 4 29.41 -20.29 -14.27
N MET A 5 30.13 -19.18 -14.04
CA MET A 5 29.52 -17.93 -13.58
C MET A 5 28.52 -17.36 -14.59
N PHE A 6 28.87 -17.28 -15.88
CA PHE A 6 27.95 -16.78 -16.91
C PHE A 6 26.76 -17.73 -17.15
N THR A 7 26.99 -19.04 -17.04
CA THR A 7 25.90 -20.04 -17.11
C THR A 7 24.94 -19.88 -15.93
N LEU A 8 25.45 -19.72 -14.71
CA LEU A 8 24.63 -19.49 -13.52
C LEU A 8 23.88 -18.17 -13.59
N LEU A 9 24.53 -17.09 -14.04
CA LEU A 9 23.89 -15.79 -14.25
C LEU A 9 22.72 -15.91 -15.24
N ARG A 10 22.94 -16.56 -16.38
CA ARG A 10 21.89 -16.81 -17.38
C ARG A 10 20.74 -17.62 -16.79
N ILE A 11 21.04 -18.69 -16.05
CA ILE A 11 20.01 -19.54 -15.41
C ILE A 11 19.24 -18.75 -14.34
N ALA A 12 19.90 -17.92 -13.54
CA ALA A 12 19.25 -17.11 -12.52
C ALA A 12 18.29 -16.07 -13.12
N ILE A 13 18.70 -15.38 -14.18
CA ILE A 13 17.83 -14.45 -14.91
C ILE A 13 16.67 -15.21 -15.56
N GLY A 14 16.98 -16.34 -16.22
CA GLY A 14 15.95 -17.20 -16.82
C GLY A 14 14.94 -17.71 -15.80
N TRP A 15 15.40 -18.07 -14.60
CA TRP A 15 14.55 -18.48 -13.48
C TRP A 15 13.60 -17.36 -13.08
N HIS A 16 14.08 -16.14 -12.93
CA HIS A 16 13.26 -14.98 -12.59
C HIS A 16 12.17 -14.73 -13.65
N PHE A 17 12.55 -14.65 -14.93
CA PHE A 17 11.60 -14.46 -16.04
C PHE A 17 10.56 -15.58 -16.12
N LEU A 18 11.01 -16.83 -16.03
CA LEU A 18 10.13 -17.99 -16.12
C LEU A 18 9.15 -18.02 -14.95
N TYR A 19 9.63 -17.75 -13.74
CA TYR A 19 8.77 -17.67 -12.56
C TYR A 19 7.71 -16.57 -12.72
N GLU A 20 8.11 -15.37 -13.13
CA GLU A 20 7.19 -14.24 -13.34
C GLU A 20 6.16 -14.51 -14.44
N GLY A 21 6.54 -15.19 -15.52
CA GLY A 21 5.61 -15.59 -16.57
C GLY A 21 4.61 -16.65 -16.11
N LEU A 22 5.09 -17.70 -15.41
CA LEU A 22 4.25 -18.78 -14.90
C LEU A 22 3.23 -18.29 -13.85
N VAL A 23 3.62 -17.37 -12.96
CA VAL A 23 2.68 -16.79 -11.99
C VAL A 23 1.53 -16.08 -12.71
N LYS A 24 1.83 -15.33 -13.78
CA LYS A 24 0.80 -14.61 -14.55
C LYS A 24 -0.10 -15.56 -15.33
N LEU A 25 0.47 -16.59 -15.96
CA LEU A 25 -0.32 -17.63 -16.64
C LEU A 25 -1.22 -18.43 -15.69
N ALA A 26 -0.82 -18.57 -14.42
CA ALA A 26 -1.57 -19.30 -13.41
C ALA A 26 -2.70 -18.46 -12.76
N ASP A 27 -2.75 -17.15 -12.99
CA ASP A 27 -3.80 -16.26 -12.48
C ASP A 27 -4.71 -15.81 -13.65
N PRO A 28 -5.91 -16.40 -13.80
CA PRO A 28 -6.84 -16.06 -14.88
C PRO A 28 -7.33 -14.60 -14.86
N ALA A 29 -7.18 -13.90 -13.73
CA ALA A 29 -7.57 -12.51 -13.57
C ALA A 29 -6.41 -11.52 -13.77
N TRP A 30 -5.20 -12.01 -14.06
CA TRP A 30 -4.03 -11.15 -14.24
C TRP A 30 -4.16 -10.27 -15.49
N SER A 31 -3.81 -8.99 -15.35
CA SER A 31 -3.72 -8.04 -16.46
C SER A 31 -2.67 -6.96 -16.18
N ALA A 32 -2.01 -6.47 -17.24
CA ALA A 32 -1.10 -5.33 -17.20
C ALA A 32 -1.84 -3.98 -17.09
N ALA A 33 -3.17 -3.95 -17.16
CA ALA A 33 -3.96 -2.72 -17.17
C ALA A 33 -3.59 -1.75 -16.04
N GLY A 34 -3.51 -2.25 -14.80
CA GLY A 34 -3.14 -1.44 -13.64
C GLY A 34 -1.72 -0.88 -13.70
N TYR A 35 -0.78 -1.65 -14.25
CA TYR A 35 0.60 -1.21 -14.46
C TYR A 35 0.68 -0.13 -15.54
N LEU A 36 -0.03 -0.30 -16.65
CA LEU A 36 -0.01 0.65 -17.77
C LEU A 36 -0.76 1.96 -17.44
N GLN A 37 -1.89 1.89 -16.73
CA GLN A 37 -2.67 3.05 -16.27
C GLN A 37 -1.83 3.97 -15.36
N ASN A 38 -0.92 3.39 -14.58
CA ASN A 38 -0.08 4.11 -13.63
C ASN A 38 1.32 4.44 -14.15
N ALA A 39 1.59 4.22 -15.46
CA ALA A 39 2.86 4.56 -16.07
C ALA A 39 3.17 6.07 -15.94
N GLN A 40 4.46 6.39 -15.79
CA GLN A 40 4.97 7.73 -15.53
C GLN A 40 6.06 8.14 -16.53
N GLY A 41 6.42 9.42 -16.53
CA GLY A 41 7.45 9.97 -17.43
C GLY A 41 6.97 10.21 -18.86
N PRO A 42 7.90 10.45 -19.80
CA PRO A 42 7.57 10.99 -21.14
C PRO A 42 6.76 10.03 -22.02
N LEU A 43 6.82 8.72 -21.75
CA LEU A 43 6.06 7.71 -22.52
C LEU A 43 4.73 7.32 -21.84
N ALA A 44 4.38 7.94 -20.70
CA ALA A 44 3.16 7.59 -19.96
C ALA A 44 1.89 7.64 -20.80
N GLY A 45 1.75 8.65 -21.68
CA GLY A 45 0.60 8.77 -22.58
C GLY A 45 0.43 7.56 -23.51
N ALA A 46 1.54 7.05 -24.07
CA ALA A 46 1.52 5.87 -24.92
C ALA A 46 1.08 4.62 -24.15
N PHE A 47 1.65 4.37 -22.97
CA PHE A 47 1.28 3.22 -22.13
C PHE A 47 -0.19 3.29 -21.66
N LYS A 48 -0.66 4.47 -21.26
CA LYS A 48 -2.06 4.68 -20.86
C LYS A 48 -3.02 4.50 -22.03
N SER A 49 -2.62 4.88 -23.25
CA SER A 49 -3.44 4.67 -24.46
C SER A 49 -3.64 3.18 -24.77
N ILE A 50 -2.61 2.35 -24.51
CA ILE A 50 -2.71 0.89 -24.63
C ILE A 50 -3.71 0.36 -23.58
N ALA A 51 -3.63 0.84 -22.33
CA ALA A 51 -4.53 0.41 -21.27
C ALA A 51 -6.00 0.78 -21.53
N ALA A 52 -6.23 1.88 -22.25
CA ALA A 52 -7.57 2.34 -22.64
C ALA A 52 -8.17 1.57 -23.82
N ASN A 53 -7.36 0.83 -24.59
CA ASN A 53 -7.81 0.06 -25.75
C ASN A 53 -7.88 -1.45 -25.41
N PRO A 54 -9.08 -2.06 -25.35
CA PRO A 54 -9.23 -3.46 -24.95
C PRO A 54 -8.45 -4.47 -25.81
N ALA A 55 -8.39 -4.27 -27.13
CA ALA A 55 -7.69 -5.18 -28.03
C ALA A 55 -6.16 -5.07 -27.87
N ALA A 56 -5.65 -3.84 -27.71
CA ALA A 56 -4.23 -3.61 -27.47
C ALA A 56 -3.80 -4.16 -26.10
N LEU A 57 -4.63 -3.97 -25.08
CA LEU A 57 -4.39 -4.50 -23.74
C LEU A 57 -4.35 -6.03 -23.74
N GLN A 58 -5.29 -6.71 -24.38
CA GLN A 58 -5.28 -8.18 -24.50
C GLN A 58 -4.01 -8.70 -25.20
N ALA A 59 -3.59 -8.02 -26.27
CA ALA A 59 -2.36 -8.36 -26.97
C ALA A 59 -1.12 -8.17 -26.07
N VAL A 60 -1.07 -7.09 -25.28
CA VAL A 60 0.03 -6.85 -24.33
C VAL A 60 0.01 -7.84 -23.18
N ASP A 61 -1.15 -8.19 -22.64
CA ASP A 61 -1.28 -9.20 -21.58
C ASP A 61 -0.73 -10.55 -22.07
N ALA A 62 -1.16 -11.00 -23.26
CA ALA A 62 -0.65 -12.23 -23.88
C ALA A 62 0.85 -12.15 -24.16
N ALA A 63 1.32 -11.06 -24.76
CA ALA A 63 2.74 -10.85 -25.08
C ALA A 63 3.61 -10.84 -23.81
N ASN A 64 3.12 -10.26 -22.72
CA ASN A 64 3.85 -10.19 -21.46
C ASN A 64 3.92 -11.56 -20.77
N MET A 65 2.78 -12.26 -20.67
CA MET A 65 2.69 -13.59 -20.07
C MET A 65 3.56 -14.62 -20.80
N TRP A 66 3.40 -14.70 -22.12
CA TRP A 66 4.14 -15.65 -22.95
C TRP A 66 5.58 -15.21 -23.18
N GLY A 67 5.83 -13.90 -23.33
CA GLY A 67 7.18 -13.35 -23.49
C GLY A 67 8.06 -13.69 -22.29
N LEU A 68 7.59 -13.44 -21.07
CA LEU A 68 8.31 -13.81 -19.84
C LEU A 68 8.57 -15.32 -19.75
N THR A 69 7.53 -16.12 -19.99
CA THR A 69 7.60 -17.59 -19.90
C THR A 69 8.59 -18.17 -20.92
N LEU A 70 8.49 -17.78 -22.19
CA LEU A 70 9.31 -18.31 -23.27
C LEU A 70 10.76 -17.84 -23.18
N VAL A 71 10.99 -16.55 -22.88
CA VAL A 71 12.33 -16.02 -22.65
C VAL A 71 12.97 -16.69 -21.45
N GLY A 72 12.24 -16.82 -20.33
CA GLY A 72 12.73 -17.48 -19.14
C GLY A 72 13.12 -18.94 -19.39
N ALA A 73 12.25 -19.73 -20.02
CA ALA A 73 12.53 -21.13 -20.36
C ALA A 73 13.73 -21.27 -21.30
N ALA A 74 13.82 -20.42 -22.32
CA ALA A 74 14.94 -20.39 -23.26
C ALA A 74 16.28 -20.09 -22.55
N LEU A 75 16.29 -19.12 -21.62
CA LEU A 75 17.48 -18.78 -20.83
C LEU A 75 17.86 -19.87 -19.81
N VAL A 76 16.90 -20.52 -19.15
CA VAL A 76 17.20 -21.63 -18.23
C VAL A 76 17.81 -22.80 -18.99
N LEU A 77 17.20 -23.21 -20.10
CA LEU A 77 17.67 -24.33 -20.92
C LEU A 77 18.94 -23.98 -21.73
N GLY A 78 19.19 -22.71 -21.97
CA GLY A 78 20.26 -22.27 -22.87
C GLY A 78 19.98 -22.55 -24.33
N ALA A 79 18.72 -22.41 -24.73
CA ALA A 79 18.26 -22.51 -26.11
C ALA A 79 17.97 -21.10 -26.65
N PHE A 80 18.42 -20.80 -27.87
CA PHE A 80 18.28 -19.50 -28.52
C PHE A 80 18.75 -18.34 -27.62
N THR A 81 19.84 -18.56 -26.86
CA THR A 81 20.26 -17.72 -25.73
C THR A 81 20.37 -16.25 -26.08
N ARG A 82 20.94 -15.92 -27.26
CA ARG A 82 21.08 -14.53 -27.71
C ARG A 82 19.75 -13.89 -28.03
N LEU A 83 18.85 -14.62 -28.69
CA LEU A 83 17.52 -14.12 -29.02
C LEU A 83 16.71 -13.91 -27.73
N ALA A 84 16.77 -14.87 -26.81
CA ALA A 84 16.12 -14.77 -25.50
C ALA A 84 16.68 -13.60 -24.68
N ALA A 85 18.00 -13.40 -24.67
CA ALA A 85 18.63 -12.28 -23.96
C ALA A 85 18.21 -10.92 -24.54
N VAL A 86 18.18 -10.78 -25.87
CA VAL A 86 17.71 -9.55 -26.53
C VAL A 86 16.22 -9.32 -26.26
N GLY A 87 15.39 -10.36 -26.34
CA GLY A 87 13.96 -10.26 -26.01
C GLY A 87 13.72 -9.84 -24.55
N GLY A 88 14.48 -10.42 -23.61
CA GLY A 88 14.43 -10.05 -22.20
C GLY A 88 14.89 -8.62 -21.94
N MET A 89 15.96 -8.17 -22.62
CA MET A 89 16.41 -6.77 -22.57
C MET A 89 15.34 -5.81 -23.07
N LEU A 90 14.68 -6.10 -24.20
CA LEU A 90 13.60 -5.27 -24.73
C LEU A 90 12.44 -5.16 -23.73
N LEU A 91 12.05 -6.27 -23.11
CA LEU A 91 10.99 -6.28 -22.12
C LEU A 91 11.35 -5.46 -20.87
N LEU A 92 12.56 -5.63 -20.33
CA LEU A 92 13.03 -4.84 -19.18
C LEU A 92 13.18 -3.35 -19.53
N ALA A 93 13.59 -3.03 -20.76
CA ALA A 93 13.66 -1.65 -21.22
C ALA A 93 12.26 -1.01 -21.27
N LEU A 94 11.23 -1.76 -21.70
CA LEU A 94 9.84 -1.30 -21.65
C LEU A 94 9.36 -1.07 -20.21
N TYR A 95 9.68 -1.97 -19.28
CA TYR A 95 9.34 -1.78 -17.86
C TYR A 95 10.06 -0.58 -17.24
N TYR A 96 11.34 -0.40 -17.56
CA TYR A 96 12.13 0.74 -17.14
C TYR A 96 11.55 2.06 -17.70
N ALA A 97 11.13 2.05 -18.96
CA ALA A 97 10.54 3.21 -19.63
C ALA A 97 9.12 3.54 -19.13
N ALA A 98 8.36 2.55 -18.66
CA ALA A 98 7.05 2.76 -18.05
C ALA A 98 7.14 3.43 -16.67
N TYR A 99 8.24 3.21 -15.94
CA TYR A 99 8.50 3.81 -14.64
C TYR A 99 9.95 4.32 -14.52
N PRO A 100 10.30 5.40 -15.22
CA PRO A 100 11.65 5.94 -15.14
C PRO A 100 11.92 6.48 -13.73
N PRO A 101 13.03 6.10 -13.07
CA PRO A 101 13.32 6.45 -11.67
C PRO A 101 13.28 7.94 -11.32
N PHE A 102 13.55 8.84 -12.29
CA PHE A 102 13.51 10.29 -12.08
C PHE A 102 12.10 10.89 -11.99
N PHE A 103 11.11 10.24 -12.61
CA PHE A 103 9.73 10.73 -12.69
C PHE A 103 8.78 10.00 -11.75
N ALA A 104 9.20 8.87 -11.18
CA ALA A 104 8.42 8.07 -10.24
C ALA A 104 8.15 8.86 -8.95
N ALA A 105 7.02 9.57 -8.89
CA ALA A 105 6.47 10.01 -7.62
C ALA A 105 6.21 8.77 -6.77
N GLN A 106 6.66 8.77 -5.52
CA GLN A 106 6.65 7.64 -4.59
C GLN A 106 5.21 7.15 -4.34
N ALA A 107 4.70 6.32 -5.25
CA ALA A 107 3.36 5.75 -5.19
C ALA A 107 3.50 4.24 -4.94
N GLY A 108 3.34 3.85 -3.68
CA GLY A 108 3.36 2.46 -3.22
C GLY A 108 4.74 1.92 -2.86
N ALA A 109 4.75 0.70 -2.32
CA ALA A 109 5.96 -0.05 -1.98
C ALA A 109 6.74 -0.44 -3.25
N VAL A 110 7.34 0.53 -3.91
CA VAL A 110 8.25 0.29 -5.03
C VAL A 110 9.61 -0.05 -4.42
N GLU A 111 10.09 -1.28 -4.66
CA GLU A 111 11.45 -1.67 -4.34
C GLU A 111 12.45 -0.65 -4.94
N GLY A 112 13.47 -0.30 -4.15
CA GLY A 112 14.21 0.97 -4.19
C GLY A 112 14.56 1.58 -5.55
N HIS A 113 14.32 2.88 -5.66
CA HIS A 113 14.88 3.74 -6.70
C HIS A 113 16.20 4.36 -6.20
N TYR A 114 17.34 3.97 -6.77
CA TYR A 114 18.65 4.54 -6.47
C TYR A 114 19.03 5.56 -7.56
N LEU A 115 18.28 6.67 -7.61
CA LEU A 115 18.36 7.78 -8.59
C LEU A 115 18.06 7.37 -10.04
N PHE A 116 18.98 6.63 -10.67
CA PHE A 116 18.86 6.12 -12.03
C PHE A 116 18.90 4.59 -12.10
N VAL A 117 19.43 3.94 -11.06
CA VAL A 117 19.61 2.50 -11.03
C VAL A 117 18.45 1.86 -10.28
N ASN A 118 17.78 0.92 -10.93
CA ASN A 118 16.79 0.03 -10.33
C ASN A 118 17.06 -1.41 -10.75
N LYS A 119 16.32 -2.38 -10.19
CA LYS A 119 16.51 -3.80 -10.51
C LYS A 119 16.39 -4.12 -12.00
N ASN A 120 15.46 -3.46 -12.71
CA ASN A 120 15.24 -3.66 -14.14
C ASN A 120 16.47 -3.27 -14.96
N LEU A 121 17.13 -2.15 -14.62
CA LEU A 121 18.36 -1.72 -15.28
C LEU A 121 19.52 -2.67 -14.98
N VAL A 122 19.68 -3.10 -13.72
CA VAL A 122 20.73 -4.04 -13.33
C VAL A 122 20.57 -5.37 -14.07
N GLU A 123 19.35 -5.91 -14.11
CA GLU A 123 19.06 -7.17 -14.80
C GLU A 123 19.19 -7.04 -16.33
N LEU A 124 18.84 -5.89 -16.90
CA LEU A 124 19.06 -5.58 -18.32
C LEU A 124 20.55 -5.58 -18.66
N LEU A 125 21.39 -4.94 -17.85
CA LEU A 125 22.85 -4.95 -18.04
C LEU A 125 23.43 -6.37 -17.87
N ALA A 126 22.89 -7.15 -16.94
CA ALA A 126 23.28 -8.55 -16.79
C ALA A 126 22.91 -9.40 -18.02
N LEU A 127 21.72 -9.19 -18.61
CA LEU A 127 21.34 -9.82 -19.87
C LEU A 127 22.21 -9.35 -21.03
N ALA A 128 22.60 -8.07 -21.08
CA ALA A 128 23.52 -7.57 -22.09
C ALA A 128 24.87 -8.29 -22.00
N ALA A 129 25.39 -8.51 -20.79
CA ALA A 129 26.60 -9.32 -20.58
C ALA A 129 26.43 -10.76 -21.11
N VAL A 130 25.30 -11.41 -20.84
CA VAL A 130 24.98 -12.74 -21.38
C VAL A 130 24.90 -12.72 -22.92
N ALA A 131 24.29 -11.70 -23.52
CA ALA A 131 24.09 -11.59 -24.97
C ALA A 131 25.42 -11.49 -25.73
N VAL A 132 26.38 -10.73 -25.20
CA VAL A 132 27.71 -10.54 -25.82
C VAL A 132 28.70 -11.66 -25.49
N THR A 133 28.37 -12.53 -24.53
CA THR A 133 29.25 -13.64 -24.14
C THR A 133 29.48 -14.61 -25.32
N PRO A 134 30.73 -15.00 -25.60
CA PRO A 134 31.05 -16.02 -26.61
C PRO A 134 30.35 -17.36 -26.32
N LYS A 135 29.89 -18.04 -27.38
CA LYS A 135 29.16 -19.33 -27.26
C LYS A 135 29.96 -20.42 -26.51
N GLY A 136 31.30 -20.36 -26.55
CA GLY A 136 32.16 -21.31 -25.83
C GLY A 136 32.22 -21.11 -24.31
N LEU A 137 31.66 -20.01 -23.79
CA LEU A 137 31.62 -19.69 -22.36
C LEU A 137 30.23 -19.89 -21.74
N LEU A 138 29.27 -20.46 -22.48
CA LEU A 138 27.92 -20.74 -21.99
C LEU A 138 27.59 -22.22 -22.21
N LEU A 139 27.22 -22.92 -21.14
CA LEU A 139 26.70 -24.29 -21.23
C LEU A 139 25.19 -24.25 -21.54
N GLY A 140 24.70 -25.10 -22.42
CA GLY A 140 23.26 -25.15 -22.75
C GLY A 140 22.94 -25.96 -24.00
N LEU A 141 21.68 -25.90 -24.43
CA LEU A 141 21.23 -26.56 -25.64
C LEU A 141 21.84 -25.97 -26.93
N ASP A 142 22.19 -24.69 -26.94
CA ASP A 142 22.78 -24.00 -28.12
C ASP A 142 24.10 -24.63 -28.62
N PRO A 143 25.15 -24.83 -27.79
CA PRO A 143 26.35 -25.54 -28.20
C PRO A 143 26.07 -26.99 -28.61
N LEU A 144 25.17 -27.69 -27.92
CA LEU A 144 24.83 -29.09 -28.21
C LEU A 144 24.17 -29.23 -29.58
N ALA A 145 23.19 -28.37 -29.90
CA ALA A 145 22.55 -28.33 -31.20
C ALA A 145 23.55 -27.99 -32.32
N ALA A 146 24.46 -27.05 -32.08
CA ALA A 146 25.51 -26.72 -33.03
C ALA A 146 26.47 -27.90 -33.29
N ALA A 147 26.82 -28.67 -32.26
CA ALA A 147 27.67 -29.86 -32.40
C ALA A 147 26.96 -30.97 -33.18
N LEU A 148 25.67 -31.22 -32.91
CA LEU A 148 24.86 -32.19 -33.64
C LEU A 148 24.70 -31.82 -35.11
N TRP A 149 24.43 -30.55 -35.41
CA TRP A 149 24.34 -30.06 -36.79
C TRP A 149 25.66 -30.16 -37.55
N ARG A 150 26.81 -29.88 -36.90
CA ARG A 150 28.13 -30.06 -37.52
C ARG A 150 28.39 -31.52 -37.86
N ARG A 151 28.07 -32.45 -36.94
CA ARG A 151 28.23 -33.90 -37.16
C ARG A 151 27.35 -34.41 -38.30
N GLN A 152 26.11 -33.94 -38.41
CA GLN A 152 25.24 -34.28 -39.53
C GLN A 152 25.76 -33.74 -40.87
N ARG A 153 26.28 -32.50 -40.90
CA ARG A 153 26.88 -31.93 -42.12
C ARG A 153 28.18 -32.60 -42.53
N GLN A 154 28.98 -33.05 -41.58
CA GLN A 154 30.22 -33.81 -41.81
C GLN A 154 29.96 -35.29 -42.16
N ALA A 155 28.74 -35.79 -42.01
CA ALA A 155 28.34 -37.13 -42.45
C ALA A 155 27.95 -37.19 -43.94
N ALA A 156 28.05 -36.08 -44.68
CA ALA A 156 28.00 -36.08 -46.14
C ALA A 156 29.30 -36.71 -46.71
N PRO A 157 29.26 -37.47 -47.82
CA PRO A 157 30.38 -38.29 -48.25
C PRO A 157 31.51 -37.43 -48.84
N GLU A 158 32.46 -37.00 -48.01
CA GLU A 158 33.78 -36.59 -48.48
C GLU A 158 34.68 -37.81 -48.72
N ARG A 159 35.42 -37.72 -49.83
CA ARG A 159 36.25 -38.76 -50.45
C ARG A 159 37.19 -39.44 -49.44
N ARG A 160 37.43 -40.74 -49.67
CA ARG A 160 38.41 -41.60 -48.97
C ARG A 160 39.64 -40.80 -48.52
N PRO A 161 39.88 -40.66 -47.20
CA PRO A 161 41.18 -40.27 -46.72
C PRO A 161 42.17 -41.41 -46.97
N GLU A 162 43.36 -41.04 -47.40
CA GLU A 162 44.55 -41.88 -47.46
C GLU A 162 44.80 -42.56 -46.09
N ALA A 163 45.29 -43.80 -46.11
CA ALA A 163 45.41 -44.64 -44.91
C ALA A 163 46.19 -43.94 -43.78
N PRO A 164 45.66 -43.86 -42.55
CA PRO A 164 46.38 -43.24 -41.44
C PRO A 164 47.58 -44.11 -41.04
N ARG A 165 48.77 -43.49 -40.92
CA ARG A 165 49.92 -44.13 -40.26
C ARG A 165 49.54 -44.45 -38.80
N PRO A 166 49.91 -45.62 -38.25
CA PRO A 166 49.58 -45.97 -36.86
C PRO A 166 50.37 -45.08 -35.90
N GLY A 167 49.72 -44.04 -35.36
CA GLY A 167 50.21 -43.29 -34.20
C GLY A 167 50.11 -44.13 -32.93
N SER A 168 51.00 -43.88 -31.97
CA SER A 168 51.06 -44.62 -30.70
C SER A 168 49.75 -44.44 -29.89
N PRO A 169 49.40 -45.37 -28.98
CA PRO A 169 48.23 -45.23 -28.09
C PRO A 169 48.24 -43.88 -27.35
N THR A 170 49.43 -43.42 -26.97
CA THR A 170 49.71 -42.15 -26.30
C THR A 170 49.32 -40.95 -27.17
N ASP A 171 49.62 -40.97 -28.47
CA ASP A 171 49.26 -39.88 -29.39
C ASP A 171 47.75 -39.75 -29.59
N ARG A 172 47.02 -40.88 -29.57
CA ARG A 172 45.55 -40.90 -29.66
C ARG A 172 44.88 -40.38 -28.39
N GLU A 173 45.44 -40.68 -27.22
CA GLU A 173 44.95 -40.15 -25.95
C GLU A 173 45.28 -38.67 -25.78
N LEU A 174 46.47 -38.23 -26.18
CA LEU A 174 46.85 -36.80 -26.23
C LEU A 174 45.92 -36.03 -27.19
N ALA A 175 45.65 -36.57 -28.37
CA ALA A 175 44.74 -35.94 -29.34
C ALA A 175 43.31 -35.79 -28.81
N LYS A 176 42.80 -36.76 -28.03
CA LYS A 176 41.50 -36.67 -27.35
C LYS A 176 41.50 -35.70 -26.16
N ALA A 177 42.64 -35.53 -25.48
CA ALA A 177 42.79 -34.57 -24.40
C ALA A 177 42.88 -33.12 -24.92
N VAL A 178 43.50 -32.92 -26.09
CA VAL A 178 43.64 -31.61 -26.75
C VAL A 178 42.35 -31.18 -27.47
N ASN A 179 41.60 -32.11 -28.05
CA ASN A 179 40.29 -31.85 -28.67
C ASN A 179 39.21 -32.76 -28.04
N PRO A 180 38.62 -32.36 -26.91
CA PRO A 180 37.56 -33.14 -26.28
C PRO A 180 36.35 -33.26 -27.21
N ASP A 181 35.79 -34.47 -27.30
CA ASP A 181 34.59 -34.74 -28.09
C ASP A 181 33.43 -33.87 -27.59
N PRO A 182 32.89 -32.94 -28.42
CA PRO A 182 31.79 -32.06 -28.03
C PRO A 182 30.49 -32.83 -27.75
N LEU A 183 30.39 -34.09 -28.19
CA LEU A 183 29.26 -35.00 -27.93
C LEU A 183 29.63 -36.11 -26.93
N GLY A 184 30.79 -36.03 -26.29
CA GLY A 184 31.16 -36.95 -25.22
C GLY A 184 30.19 -36.87 -24.04
N ARG A 185 29.98 -37.98 -23.32
CA ARG A 185 29.01 -38.08 -22.21
C ARG A 185 29.09 -36.91 -21.22
N ARG A 186 30.31 -36.52 -20.82
CA ARG A 186 30.55 -35.41 -19.88
C ARG A 186 30.15 -34.05 -20.47
N ALA A 187 30.43 -33.81 -21.75
CA ALA A 187 30.07 -32.57 -22.44
C ALA A 187 28.56 -32.45 -22.63
N VAL A 188 27.88 -33.55 -22.94
CA VAL A 188 26.41 -33.60 -23.03
C VAL A 188 25.78 -33.29 -21.67
N LEU A 189 26.22 -33.96 -20.60
CA LEU A 189 25.71 -33.71 -19.24
C LEU A 189 25.92 -32.25 -18.80
N ALA A 190 27.09 -31.67 -19.08
CA ALA A 190 27.37 -30.28 -18.76
C ALA A 190 26.45 -29.30 -19.51
N ASN A 191 26.12 -29.58 -20.78
CA ASN A 191 25.21 -28.75 -21.57
C ASN A 191 23.73 -28.93 -21.18
N LEU A 192 23.38 -29.99 -20.46
CA LEU A 192 22.03 -30.24 -19.92
C LEU A 192 21.82 -29.67 -18.51
N ILE A 193 22.75 -28.86 -18.00
CA ILE A 193 22.66 -28.24 -16.67
C ILE A 193 21.40 -27.39 -16.44
N GLY A 194 20.76 -26.93 -17.52
CA GLY A 194 19.46 -26.23 -17.46
C GLY A 194 18.28 -27.14 -17.09
N LEU A 195 18.34 -28.45 -17.34
CA LEU A 195 17.24 -29.37 -17.05
C LEU A 195 17.00 -29.56 -15.54
N PRO A 196 18.01 -29.81 -14.69
CA PRO A 196 17.81 -29.82 -13.25
C PRO A 196 17.28 -28.48 -12.71
N ALA A 197 17.76 -27.35 -13.22
CA ALA A 197 17.28 -26.03 -12.83
C ALA A 197 15.81 -25.82 -13.19
N LEU A 198 15.41 -26.19 -14.42
CA LEU A 198 14.02 -26.13 -14.85
C LEU A 198 13.13 -27.06 -14.00
N GLY A 199 13.56 -28.29 -13.77
CA GLY A 199 12.83 -29.26 -12.94
C GLY A 199 12.66 -28.77 -11.50
N ALA A 200 13.69 -28.17 -10.91
CA ALA A 200 13.63 -27.55 -9.60
C ALA A 200 12.65 -26.38 -9.56
N LEU A 201 12.65 -25.52 -10.59
CA LEU A 201 11.72 -24.39 -10.70
C LEU A 201 10.28 -24.88 -10.76
N VAL A 202 9.98 -25.80 -11.68
CA VAL A 202 8.63 -26.36 -11.87
C VAL A 202 8.17 -27.04 -10.58
N LEU A 203 9.01 -27.84 -9.93
CA LEU A 203 8.67 -28.46 -8.65
C LEU A 203 8.37 -27.43 -7.55
N ALA A 204 9.22 -26.39 -7.42
CA ALA A 204 9.01 -25.33 -6.45
C ALA A 204 7.72 -24.53 -6.73
N PHE A 205 7.45 -24.25 -8.01
CA PHE A 205 6.25 -23.56 -8.46
C PHE A 205 4.98 -24.37 -8.19
N LEU A 206 4.97 -25.67 -8.53
CA LEU A 206 3.85 -26.58 -8.26
C LEU A 206 3.61 -26.77 -6.76
N ARG A 207 4.67 -26.90 -5.95
CA ARG A 207 4.55 -26.91 -4.48
C ARG A 207 3.89 -25.64 -3.96
N LYS A 208 4.24 -24.48 -4.53
CA LYS A 208 3.69 -23.18 -4.13
C LYS A 208 2.22 -23.00 -4.56
N LEU A 209 1.82 -23.57 -5.70
CA LEU A 209 0.41 -23.64 -6.10
C LEU A 209 -0.43 -24.63 -5.26
N GLY A 210 0.25 -25.50 -4.51
CA GLY A 210 -0.35 -26.61 -3.77
C GLY A 210 -0.69 -27.75 -4.73
N TRP A 211 -0.19 -28.97 -4.45
CA TRP A 211 -0.66 -30.16 -5.15
C TRP A 211 -2.13 -30.40 -4.74
N ARG A 212 -3.07 -29.95 -5.56
CA ARG A 212 -4.50 -30.10 -5.28
C ARG A 212 -5.06 -31.28 -6.07
N SER A 213 -5.42 -32.34 -5.36
CA SER A 213 -6.27 -33.39 -5.92
C SER A 213 -7.66 -32.79 -6.14
N ARG A 214 -8.19 -32.90 -7.36
CA ARG A 214 -9.58 -32.51 -7.66
C ARG A 214 -10.57 -33.22 -6.73
N GLU A 215 -10.27 -34.44 -6.28
CA GLU A 215 -11.10 -35.16 -5.29
C GLU A 215 -11.08 -34.48 -3.92
N ALA A 216 -9.92 -34.04 -3.43
CA ALA A 216 -9.80 -33.36 -2.14
C ALA A 216 -10.57 -32.01 -2.12
N GLU A 217 -10.54 -31.25 -3.22
CA GLU A 217 -11.33 -30.02 -3.35
C GLU A 217 -12.84 -30.31 -3.45
N THR A 218 -13.22 -31.38 -4.15
CA THR A 218 -14.63 -31.79 -4.28
C THR A 218 -15.19 -32.30 -2.95
N LEU A 219 -14.40 -33.02 -2.16
CA LEU A 219 -14.73 -33.48 -0.81
C LEU A 219 -14.83 -32.31 0.18
N ALA A 220 -13.89 -31.36 0.15
CA ALA A 220 -13.94 -30.18 1.00
C ALA A 220 -15.16 -29.28 0.69
N ALA A 221 -15.53 -29.14 -0.58
CA ALA A 221 -16.72 -28.40 -1.00
C ALA A 221 -18.03 -29.10 -0.57
N HIS A 222 -18.09 -30.44 -0.67
CA HIS A 222 -19.23 -31.24 -0.18
C HIS A 222 -19.39 -31.16 1.33
N LEU A 223 -18.30 -31.24 2.10
CA LEU A 223 -18.31 -31.15 3.56
C LEU A 223 -18.68 -29.74 4.06
N ALA A 224 -18.46 -28.70 3.26
CA ALA A 224 -18.75 -27.31 3.60
C ALA A 224 -20.11 -26.79 3.09
N GLY A 225 -20.90 -27.61 2.39
CA GLY A 225 -22.24 -27.23 1.89
C GLY A 225 -22.25 -26.09 0.87
N LYS A 226 -21.14 -25.85 0.15
CA LYS A 226 -21.00 -24.76 -0.82
C LYS A 226 -20.80 -25.32 -2.22
N THR A 227 -21.48 -24.75 -3.22
CA THR A 227 -21.12 -24.92 -4.63
C THR A 227 -19.66 -24.51 -4.83
N PRO A 228 -18.89 -25.20 -5.69
CA PRO A 228 -17.48 -24.90 -5.89
C PRO A 228 -17.34 -23.49 -6.50
N ALA A 229 -17.09 -22.51 -5.64
CA ALA A 229 -16.66 -21.19 -6.06
C ALA A 229 -15.30 -21.35 -6.73
N GLN A 230 -15.13 -20.71 -7.90
CA GLN A 230 -13.84 -20.64 -8.57
C GLN A 230 -12.76 -20.20 -7.57
N PRO A 231 -11.66 -20.95 -7.44
CA PRO A 231 -10.66 -20.65 -6.44
C PRO A 231 -9.95 -19.33 -6.79
N LYS A 232 -10.15 -18.31 -5.96
CA LYS A 232 -9.31 -17.11 -5.93
C LYS A 232 -7.97 -17.50 -5.34
N VAL A 233 -6.90 -17.40 -6.12
CA VAL A 233 -5.53 -17.62 -5.63
C VAL A 233 -5.10 -16.36 -4.86
N ASP A 234 -5.21 -16.39 -3.54
CA ASP A 234 -5.12 -15.16 -2.74
C ASP A 234 -3.71 -14.59 -2.58
N ALA A 235 -2.63 -15.33 -2.80
CA ALA A 235 -1.30 -14.74 -3.03
C ALA A 235 -0.30 -15.79 -3.54
N VAL A 236 0.09 -15.69 -4.81
CA VAL A 236 1.42 -16.15 -5.23
C VAL A 236 2.31 -14.92 -5.21
N THR A 237 3.34 -14.90 -4.36
CA THR A 237 4.33 -13.82 -4.34
C THR A 237 4.99 -13.74 -5.71
N SER A 238 4.57 -12.78 -6.54
CA SER A 238 5.23 -12.31 -7.77
C SER A 238 5.74 -10.90 -7.50
N ALA A 239 6.80 -10.50 -8.21
CA ALA A 239 7.28 -9.13 -8.25
C ALA A 239 6.25 -8.14 -8.83
N THR A 240 5.18 -8.66 -9.43
CA THR A 240 4.00 -7.88 -9.82
C THR A 240 3.08 -7.79 -8.60
N ILE A 241 3.19 -6.68 -7.87
CA ILE A 241 2.32 -6.35 -6.73
C ILE A 241 0.86 -6.46 -7.19
N LYS A 242 0.02 -7.25 -6.49
CA LYS A 242 -1.43 -7.08 -6.55
C LYS A 242 -1.71 -5.64 -6.13
N SER A 243 -1.89 -4.72 -7.07
CA SER A 243 -2.05 -3.31 -6.71
C SER A 243 -3.35 -3.18 -5.93
N PHE A 244 -3.26 -2.92 -4.63
CA PHE A 244 -4.36 -2.33 -3.90
C PHE A 244 -4.60 -0.97 -4.54
N GLN A 245 -5.65 -0.85 -5.35
CA GLN A 245 -6.04 0.43 -5.95
C GLN A 245 -6.71 1.25 -4.86
N PHE A 246 -5.99 2.24 -4.35
CA PHE A 246 -6.55 3.26 -3.48
C PHE A 246 -7.01 4.46 -4.34
N PRO A 247 -8.13 5.10 -4.00
CA PRO A 247 -8.58 6.30 -4.71
C PRO A 247 -7.48 7.37 -4.71
N ALA A 248 -7.13 7.84 -5.91
CA ALA A 248 -6.17 8.92 -6.10
C ALA A 248 -6.90 10.27 -6.16
N LEU A 249 -6.16 11.38 -6.10
CA LEU A 249 -6.75 12.72 -6.21
C LEU A 249 -7.62 12.93 -7.46
N ALA A 250 -7.36 12.20 -8.54
CA ALA A 250 -8.18 12.22 -9.75
C ALA A 250 -9.60 11.64 -9.55
N ASP A 251 -9.79 10.81 -8.52
CA ASP A 251 -11.07 10.19 -8.16
C ASP A 251 -11.88 11.02 -7.15
N LEU A 252 -11.37 12.21 -6.77
CA LEU A 252 -12.05 13.10 -5.85
C LEU A 252 -13.31 13.68 -6.49
N LYS A 253 -14.48 13.44 -5.88
CA LYS A 253 -15.79 13.90 -6.38
C LYS A 253 -16.07 15.37 -6.10
N GLY A 254 -15.37 15.97 -5.13
CA GLY A 254 -15.52 17.36 -4.74
C GLY A 254 -14.67 17.72 -3.52
N GLN A 255 -14.63 19.00 -3.16
CA GLN A 255 -13.99 19.46 -1.94
C GLN A 255 -14.97 19.50 -0.77
N VAL A 256 -14.49 19.20 0.44
CA VAL A 256 -15.31 19.24 1.65
C VAL A 256 -15.86 20.66 1.87
N PRO A 257 -17.18 20.83 2.10
CA PRO A 257 -17.75 22.14 2.40
C PRO A 257 -17.31 22.64 3.78
N HIS A 258 -17.24 23.96 3.93
CA HIS A 258 -16.84 24.61 5.18
C HIS A 258 -18.05 25.11 5.98
N ALA A 259 -17.83 25.36 7.27
CA ALA A 259 -18.77 25.95 8.21
C ALA A 259 -18.02 26.81 9.23
N LYS A 260 -18.75 27.68 9.95
CA LYS A 260 -18.15 28.63 10.89
C LYS A 260 -18.21 28.11 12.32
N LEU A 261 -17.04 28.02 12.95
CA LEU A 261 -16.93 27.86 14.39
C LEU A 261 -16.59 29.23 15.01
N GLY A 262 -17.63 30.01 15.30
CA GLY A 262 -17.46 31.42 15.62
C GLY A 262 -16.88 32.18 14.41
N LYS A 263 -15.67 32.71 14.54
CA LYS A 263 -14.95 33.38 13.42
C LYS A 263 -14.12 32.41 12.57
N LEU A 264 -13.89 31.19 13.07
CA LEU A 264 -13.02 30.22 12.45
C LEU A 264 -13.73 29.53 11.28
N ASP A 265 -13.09 29.50 10.11
CA ASP A 265 -13.58 28.78 8.94
C ASP A 265 -13.04 27.36 8.95
N LEU A 266 -13.91 26.36 9.11
CA LEU A 266 -13.52 24.96 9.22
C LEU A 266 -14.20 24.09 8.18
N SER A 267 -13.46 23.19 7.55
CA SER A 267 -14.02 22.11 6.76
C SER A 267 -14.90 21.21 7.65
N ARG A 268 -16.06 20.77 7.15
CA ARG A 268 -16.98 19.88 7.90
C ARG A 268 -16.36 18.52 8.26
N VAL A 269 -15.23 18.18 7.65
CA VAL A 269 -14.33 17.07 8.04
C VAL A 269 -13.01 17.67 8.50
N ILE A 270 -12.56 17.28 9.67
CA ILE A 270 -11.30 17.65 10.32
C ILE A 270 -10.42 16.41 10.35
N LEU A 271 -9.15 16.55 9.96
CA LEU A 271 -8.18 15.46 10.02
C LEU A 271 -7.80 15.21 11.49
N GLY A 272 -8.13 14.03 12.02
CA GLY A 272 -7.75 13.64 13.38
C GLY A 272 -6.33 13.10 13.43
N GLY A 273 -5.57 13.43 14.49
CA GLY A 273 -4.14 13.12 14.60
C GLY A 273 -3.72 12.10 15.66
N ASN A 274 -4.64 11.48 16.39
CA ASN A 274 -4.27 10.51 17.44
C ASN A 274 -3.41 9.34 16.91
N HIS A 275 -3.77 8.78 15.75
CA HIS A 275 -2.99 7.69 15.16
C HIS A 275 -1.62 8.18 14.68
N ILE A 276 -1.50 9.43 14.21
CA ILE A 276 -0.19 10.04 13.89
C ILE A 276 0.70 10.13 15.15
N GLY A 277 0.11 10.44 16.31
CA GLY A 277 0.80 10.40 17.61
C GLY A 277 1.09 8.99 18.14
N GLY A 278 0.56 7.97 17.47
CA GLY A 278 0.77 6.56 17.79
C GLY A 278 -0.17 5.99 18.85
N TRP A 279 -1.36 6.59 19.00
CA TRP A 279 -2.45 6.03 19.80
C TRP A 279 -3.50 5.42 18.84
N ALA A 280 -3.33 4.15 18.48
CA ALA A 280 -4.14 3.49 17.46
C ALA A 280 -5.45 2.89 18.00
N HIS A 281 -5.56 2.67 19.31
CA HIS A 281 -6.74 2.07 19.94
C HIS A 281 -7.09 0.69 19.36
N ALA A 282 -6.08 -0.17 19.24
CA ALA A 282 -6.15 -1.41 18.49
C ALA A 282 -6.63 -2.63 19.31
N ARG A 283 -7.27 -2.38 20.46
CA ARG A 283 -7.79 -3.40 21.38
C ARG A 283 -6.68 -4.35 21.88
N ASP A 284 -6.68 -5.60 21.41
CA ASP A 284 -5.76 -6.68 21.78
C ASP A 284 -4.52 -6.78 20.87
N LEU A 285 -4.44 -5.97 19.81
CA LEU A 285 -3.31 -5.95 18.88
C LEU A 285 -2.15 -5.09 19.41
N ILE A 286 -1.38 -5.64 20.34
CA ILE A 286 -0.32 -4.94 21.09
C ILE A 286 0.80 -4.30 20.23
N TYR A 287 0.95 -4.69 18.98
CA TYR A 287 2.00 -4.16 18.08
C TYR A 287 1.54 -2.96 17.24
N VAL A 288 0.24 -2.66 17.21
CA VAL A 288 -0.31 -1.72 16.23
C VAL A 288 0.14 -0.29 16.51
N ASP A 289 0.23 0.14 17.76
CA ASP A 289 0.76 1.47 18.10
C ASP A 289 2.19 1.65 17.57
N ALA A 290 3.04 0.63 17.72
CA ALA A 290 4.40 0.63 17.20
C ALA A 290 4.42 0.67 15.67
N LEU A 291 3.60 -0.15 15.01
CA LEU A 291 3.45 -0.17 13.56
C LEU A 291 3.02 1.20 13.01
N VAL A 292 2.00 1.81 13.63
CA VAL A 292 1.46 3.10 13.22
C VAL A 292 2.48 4.22 13.43
N LYS A 293 3.28 4.18 14.52
CA LYS A 293 4.39 5.11 14.71
C LYS A 293 5.49 4.96 13.66
N GLN A 294 5.82 3.73 13.25
CA GLN A 294 6.80 3.50 12.18
C GLN A 294 6.29 3.96 10.81
N TYR A 295 4.98 3.90 10.58
CA TYR A 295 4.37 4.42 9.36
C TYR A 295 4.46 5.96 9.27
N HIS A 296 4.11 6.66 10.35
CA HIS A 296 4.03 8.12 10.38
C HIS A 296 5.39 8.79 10.65
N HIS A 297 6.32 8.62 9.73
CA HIS A 297 7.50 9.48 9.69
C HIS A 297 7.16 10.88 9.16
N LYS A 298 8.01 11.86 9.45
CA LYS A 298 7.79 13.28 9.14
C LYS A 298 7.22 13.56 7.74
N TRP A 299 7.90 13.08 6.71
CA TRP A 299 7.48 13.30 5.32
C TRP A 299 6.14 12.68 4.99
N LYS A 300 5.83 11.49 5.53
CA LYS A 300 4.52 10.86 5.36
C LYS A 300 3.42 11.72 5.99
N VAL A 301 3.67 12.33 7.15
CA VAL A 301 2.71 13.26 7.77
C VAL A 301 2.50 14.50 6.90
N PHE A 302 3.54 15.08 6.31
CA PHE A 302 3.42 16.23 5.41
C PHE A 302 2.66 15.89 4.13
N GLU A 303 2.87 14.70 3.56
CA GLU A 303 2.09 14.20 2.43
C GLU A 303 0.61 14.07 2.80
N THR A 304 0.30 13.51 3.97
CA THR A 304 -1.07 13.42 4.50
C THR A 304 -1.71 14.80 4.63
N PHE A 305 -0.99 15.79 5.16
CA PHE A 305 -1.50 17.17 5.26
C PHE A 305 -1.77 17.79 3.88
N SER A 306 -0.80 17.71 2.97
CA SER A 306 -0.95 18.25 1.61
C SER A 306 -2.10 17.58 0.85
N LEU A 307 -2.27 16.27 1.02
CA LEU A 307 -3.38 15.52 0.43
C LEU A 307 -4.72 15.94 1.03
N ALA A 308 -4.81 16.07 2.35
CA ALA A 308 -6.01 16.55 3.04
C ALA A 308 -6.42 17.95 2.54
N GLU A 309 -5.47 18.89 2.42
CA GLU A 309 -5.72 20.23 1.90
C GLU A 309 -6.24 20.23 0.47
N LYS A 310 -5.69 19.38 -0.41
CA LYS A 310 -6.17 19.24 -1.79
C LYS A 310 -7.61 18.72 -1.86
N CYS A 311 -8.01 17.91 -0.89
CA CYS A 311 -9.39 17.43 -0.73
C CYS A 311 -10.33 18.45 -0.05
N GLY A 312 -9.85 19.65 0.31
CA GLY A 312 -10.62 20.69 0.97
C GLY A 312 -10.69 20.56 2.49
N VAL A 313 -9.93 19.64 3.10
CA VAL A 313 -9.78 19.62 4.57
C VAL A 313 -8.82 20.73 4.98
N ASN A 314 -9.26 21.63 5.86
CA ASN A 314 -8.48 22.81 6.23
C ASN A 314 -8.03 22.82 7.70
N ALA A 315 -8.30 21.75 8.46
CA ALA A 315 -7.93 21.67 9.86
C ALA A 315 -7.45 20.26 10.24
N PHE A 316 -6.45 20.24 11.11
CA PHE A 316 -5.86 19.08 11.76
C PHE A 316 -6.01 19.21 13.26
N LEU A 317 -6.54 18.18 13.91
CA LEU A 317 -6.79 18.16 15.34
C LEU A 317 -5.93 17.09 16.01
N THR A 318 -5.11 17.49 16.99
CA THR A 318 -4.24 16.54 17.70
C THR A 318 -3.75 17.06 19.05
N ASN A 319 -2.93 16.24 19.70
CA ASN A 319 -2.26 16.51 20.95
C ASN A 319 -1.05 17.46 20.81
N PRO A 320 -0.75 18.32 21.80
CA PRO A 320 0.40 19.22 21.79
C PRO A 320 1.77 18.60 21.55
N VAL A 321 1.92 17.28 21.71
CA VAL A 321 3.15 16.54 21.34
C VAL A 321 3.51 16.71 19.86
N LEU A 322 2.52 16.94 18.99
CA LEU A 322 2.73 17.12 17.55
C LEU A 322 2.80 18.59 17.11
N CYS A 323 2.80 19.58 18.01
CA CYS A 323 2.87 20.99 17.60
C CYS A 323 4.07 21.31 16.69
N GLU A 324 5.23 20.70 16.98
CA GLU A 324 6.46 20.93 16.21
C GLU A 324 6.35 20.45 14.76
N ILE A 325 5.66 19.33 14.50
CA ILE A 325 5.54 18.80 13.14
C ILE A 325 4.71 19.74 12.26
N ILE A 326 3.63 20.31 12.82
CA ILE A 326 2.76 21.24 12.10
C ILE A 326 3.47 22.57 11.88
N LYS A 327 4.16 23.07 12.92
CA LYS A 327 4.96 24.29 12.79
C LYS A 327 6.03 24.16 11.71
N GLU A 328 6.73 23.03 11.65
CA GLU A 328 7.71 22.77 10.60
C GLU A 328 7.07 22.71 9.20
N TYR A 329 5.86 22.17 9.08
CA TYR A 329 5.11 22.16 7.82
C TYR A 329 4.84 23.59 7.30
N TRP A 330 4.46 24.52 8.19
CA TRP A 330 4.24 25.92 7.85
C TRP A 330 5.55 26.69 7.60
N ASP A 331 6.56 26.52 8.45
CA ASP A 331 7.86 27.20 8.33
C ASP A 331 8.57 26.86 7.00
N ARG A 332 8.26 25.68 6.43
CA ARG A 332 8.73 25.24 5.11
C ARG A 332 7.87 25.71 3.92
N GLY A 333 6.75 26.39 4.18
CA GLY A 333 5.82 26.86 3.15
C GLY A 333 5.08 25.74 2.40
N LEU A 334 4.92 24.56 3.01
CA LEU A 334 4.33 23.38 2.35
C LEU A 334 2.80 23.43 2.27
N GLY A 335 2.16 24.14 3.19
CA GLY A 335 0.71 24.30 3.22
C GLY A 335 0.25 25.20 4.37
N LYS A 336 -1.07 25.25 4.59
CA LYS A 336 -1.75 26.19 5.48
C LYS A 336 -2.84 25.54 6.34
N ILE A 337 -2.85 24.22 6.44
CA ILE A 337 -3.79 23.47 7.29
C ILE A 337 -3.77 24.05 8.71
N GLN A 338 -4.94 24.36 9.26
CA GLN A 338 -5.09 24.94 10.59
C GLN A 338 -4.89 23.87 11.66
N PHE A 339 -4.49 24.26 12.86
CA PHE A 339 -4.28 23.35 13.98
C PHE A 339 -5.33 23.55 15.09
N ILE A 340 -5.96 22.48 15.55
CA ILE A 340 -6.83 22.46 16.73
C ILE A 340 -6.19 21.57 17.79
N SER A 341 -6.00 22.10 19.00
CA SER A 341 -5.31 21.37 20.06
C SER A 341 -6.28 20.81 21.10
N ASP A 342 -6.05 19.56 21.50
CA ASP A 342 -6.74 18.95 22.64
C ASP A 342 -6.18 19.35 24.01
N CYS A 343 -5.07 20.10 24.03
CA CYS A 343 -4.37 20.55 25.23
C CYS A 343 -3.92 19.42 26.18
N GLY A 344 -3.95 18.15 25.77
CA GLY A 344 -3.63 17.02 26.63
C GLY A 344 -2.18 17.03 27.09
N GLY A 345 -1.97 16.82 28.39
CA GLY A 345 -0.65 16.81 29.02
C GLY A 345 -0.77 16.82 30.54
N SER A 346 0.33 17.11 31.24
CA SER A 346 0.33 17.16 32.72
C SER A 346 -0.47 18.33 33.29
N ASP A 347 -0.44 19.49 32.62
CA ASP A 347 -1.20 20.69 33.00
C ASP A 347 -1.89 21.31 31.78
N LEU A 348 -3.22 21.31 31.78
CA LEU A 348 -4.03 21.75 30.63
C LEU A 348 -3.87 23.24 30.31
N VAL A 349 -3.68 24.09 31.32
CA VAL A 349 -3.52 25.54 31.12
C VAL A 349 -2.19 25.84 30.41
N THR A 350 -1.11 25.23 30.88
CA THR A 350 0.21 25.34 30.25
C THR A 350 0.21 24.77 28.84
N MET A 351 -0.47 23.64 28.62
CA MET A 351 -0.59 23.03 27.29
C MET A 351 -1.45 23.85 26.33
N ALA A 352 -2.51 24.49 26.82
CA ALA A 352 -3.31 25.43 26.02
C ALA A 352 -2.45 26.62 25.55
N LYS A 353 -1.68 27.22 26.48
CA LYS A 353 -0.74 28.29 26.14
C LYS A 353 0.30 27.82 25.11
N LYS A 354 0.96 26.68 25.35
CA LYS A 354 1.91 26.10 24.40
C LYS A 354 1.28 25.91 23.01
N SER A 355 0.05 25.41 22.95
CA SER A 355 -0.64 25.16 21.68
C SER A 355 -0.87 26.45 20.90
N VAL A 356 -1.31 27.52 21.56
CA VAL A 356 -1.51 28.82 20.92
C VAL A 356 -0.18 29.46 20.53
N ASP A 357 0.86 29.36 21.37
CA ASP A 357 2.21 29.84 21.04
C ASP A 357 2.77 29.14 19.78
N PHE A 358 2.34 27.91 19.51
CA PHE A 358 2.64 27.15 18.29
C PHE A 358 1.62 27.34 17.16
N GLY A 359 0.66 28.26 17.27
CA GLY A 359 -0.26 28.63 16.20
C GLY A 359 -1.58 27.84 16.15
N ALA A 360 -2.02 27.23 17.26
CA ALA A 360 -3.35 26.63 17.33
C ALA A 360 -4.45 27.67 17.06
N ALA A 361 -5.37 27.35 16.15
CA ALA A 361 -6.50 28.18 15.78
C ALA A 361 -7.71 27.99 16.71
N ALA A 362 -7.78 26.87 17.44
CA ALA A 362 -8.74 26.60 18.50
C ALA A 362 -8.15 25.58 19.49
N CYS A 363 -8.64 25.59 20.73
CA CYS A 363 -8.21 24.68 21.78
C CYS A 363 -9.42 24.14 22.55
N TYR A 364 -9.30 22.95 23.12
CA TYR A 364 -10.34 22.41 23.98
C TYR A 364 -9.78 21.63 25.18
N VAL A 365 -10.60 21.46 26.22
CA VAL A 365 -10.27 20.61 27.37
C VAL A 365 -10.24 19.14 26.94
N HIS A 366 -9.06 18.49 26.95
CA HIS A 366 -8.89 17.09 26.52
C HIS A 366 -9.97 16.16 27.10
N GLY A 367 -10.62 15.36 26.25
CA GLY A 367 -11.80 14.58 26.64
C GLY A 367 -11.56 13.60 27.78
N GLY A 368 -10.41 12.89 27.77
CA GLY A 368 -10.11 11.94 28.85
C GLY A 368 -9.84 12.63 30.20
N MET A 369 -9.26 13.84 30.15
CA MET A 369 -8.99 14.62 31.36
C MET A 369 -10.27 15.29 31.87
N ALA A 370 -11.13 15.79 30.98
CA ALA A 370 -12.46 16.29 31.31
C ALA A 370 -13.33 15.21 31.97
N ASP A 371 -13.34 13.99 31.43
CA ASP A 371 -14.07 12.87 32.03
C ASP A 371 -13.54 12.54 33.44
N ALA A 372 -12.22 12.56 33.64
CA ALA A 372 -11.60 12.31 34.94
C ALA A 372 -11.95 13.41 35.97
N MET A 373 -11.94 14.68 35.56
CA MET A 373 -12.34 15.81 36.41
C MET A 373 -13.83 15.77 36.74
N ALA A 374 -14.70 15.49 35.75
CA ALA A 374 -16.14 15.40 35.96
C ALA A 374 -16.52 14.25 36.89
N ALA A 375 -15.86 13.10 36.79
CA ALA A 375 -16.05 11.98 37.72
C ALA A 375 -15.72 12.37 39.18
N ARG A 376 -14.81 13.33 39.38
CA ARG A 376 -14.44 13.90 40.69
C ARG A 376 -15.24 15.17 41.05
N LYS A 377 -16.24 15.54 40.23
CA LYS A 377 -17.05 16.78 40.36
C LYS A 377 -16.22 18.06 40.33
N GLN A 378 -15.06 18.05 39.66
CA GLN A 378 -14.14 19.18 39.57
C GLN A 378 -14.49 20.11 38.38
N PHE A 379 -15.75 20.52 38.27
CA PHE A 379 -16.20 21.35 37.13
C PHE A 379 -15.58 22.75 37.13
N ASP A 380 -15.28 23.31 38.31
CA ASP A 380 -14.55 24.59 38.42
C ASP A 380 -13.17 24.53 37.76
N GLN A 381 -12.50 23.37 37.79
CA GLN A 381 -11.20 23.20 37.13
C GLN A 381 -11.35 23.17 35.60
N ILE A 382 -12.39 22.51 35.09
CA ILE A 382 -12.74 22.53 33.66
C ILE A 382 -13.02 23.99 33.22
N GLY A 383 -13.78 24.74 34.02
CA GLY A 383 -14.04 26.16 33.79
C GLY A 383 -12.77 27.01 33.73
N LYS A 384 -11.84 26.83 34.67
CA LYS A 384 -10.54 27.53 34.66
C LYS A 384 -9.73 27.28 33.38
N VAL A 385 -9.70 26.04 32.90
CA VAL A 385 -9.00 25.72 31.63
C VAL A 385 -9.72 26.36 30.45
N LEU A 386 -11.05 26.31 30.42
CA LEU A 386 -11.85 26.93 29.37
C LEU A 386 -11.61 28.44 29.29
N ASP A 387 -11.59 29.12 30.44
CA ASP A 387 -11.32 30.56 30.52
C ASP A 387 -9.87 30.89 30.16
N ALA A 388 -8.91 30.04 30.55
CA ALA A 388 -7.51 30.20 30.14
C ALA A 388 -7.33 30.10 28.62
N ILE A 389 -8.05 29.20 27.95
CA ILE A 389 -8.07 29.12 26.49
C ILE A 389 -8.64 30.40 25.88
N ARG A 390 -9.79 30.87 26.38
CA ARG A 390 -10.41 32.12 25.90
C ARG A 390 -9.51 33.33 26.06
N ALA A 391 -8.75 33.39 27.15
CA ALA A 391 -7.81 34.46 27.40
C ALA A 391 -6.68 34.52 26.35
N GLN A 392 -6.41 33.42 25.63
CA GLN A 392 -5.49 33.40 24.50
C GLN A 392 -6.11 33.91 23.18
N GLY A 393 -7.42 34.22 23.16
CA GLY A 393 -8.11 34.79 22.00
C GLY A 393 -8.56 33.78 20.94
N VAL A 394 -8.55 32.47 21.26
CA VAL A 394 -9.01 31.40 20.36
C VAL A 394 -10.30 30.74 20.86
N PRO A 395 -11.13 30.14 19.99
CA PRO A 395 -12.31 29.39 20.42
C PRO A 395 -11.96 28.29 21.42
N ALA A 396 -12.76 28.18 22.47
CA ALA A 396 -12.55 27.32 23.62
C ALA A 396 -13.62 26.23 23.69
N GLY A 397 -13.21 24.96 23.51
CA GLY A 397 -14.10 23.81 23.57
C GLY A 397 -13.98 22.97 24.84
N ILE A 398 -14.91 22.04 25.04
CA ILE A 398 -14.80 20.97 26.03
C ILE A 398 -14.98 19.61 25.35
N GLY A 399 -14.05 18.70 25.59
CA GLY A 399 -14.16 17.31 25.17
C GLY A 399 -14.80 16.43 26.24
N GLY A 400 -15.43 15.33 25.83
CA GLY A 400 -15.86 14.27 26.74
C GLY A 400 -16.20 13.00 25.99
N HIS A 401 -15.80 11.85 26.53
CA HIS A 401 -16.27 10.55 26.02
C HIS A 401 -17.61 10.20 26.65
N LYS A 402 -17.80 10.53 27.94
CA LYS A 402 -19.00 10.18 28.71
C LYS A 402 -20.07 11.27 28.61
N LEU A 403 -21.33 10.88 28.48
CA LEU A 403 -22.44 11.84 28.50
C LEU A 403 -22.53 12.61 29.83
N ALA A 404 -22.20 11.95 30.95
CA ALA A 404 -22.20 12.56 32.28
C ALA A 404 -21.27 13.78 32.39
N THR A 405 -20.12 13.76 31.70
CA THR A 405 -19.16 14.87 31.66
C THR A 405 -19.80 16.13 31.09
N VAL A 406 -20.45 15.99 29.93
CA VAL A 406 -21.11 17.09 29.23
C VAL A 406 -22.29 17.62 30.05
N LYS A 407 -23.15 16.72 30.55
CA LYS A 407 -24.29 17.10 31.41
C LYS A 407 -23.83 17.87 32.65
N GLY A 408 -22.83 17.35 33.36
CA GLY A 408 -22.28 18.00 34.54
C GLY A 408 -21.64 19.36 34.25
N CYS A 409 -20.96 19.53 33.11
CA CYS A 409 -20.44 20.83 32.70
C CYS A 409 -21.58 21.84 32.47
N VAL A 410 -22.67 21.42 31.82
CA VAL A 410 -23.84 22.29 31.58
C VAL A 410 -24.56 22.63 32.90
N GLU A 411 -24.75 21.65 33.78
CA GLU A 411 -25.35 21.85 35.11
C GLU A 411 -24.51 22.80 35.98
N ALA A 412 -23.19 22.75 35.85
CA ALA A 412 -22.26 23.69 36.48
C ALA A 412 -22.20 25.07 35.78
N GLY A 413 -23.01 25.29 34.74
CA GLY A 413 -23.09 26.57 34.04
C GLY A 413 -21.98 26.85 33.03
N LEU A 414 -21.15 25.86 32.70
CA LEU A 414 -20.09 26.01 31.69
C LEU A 414 -20.70 26.07 30.29
N LYS A 415 -20.27 27.06 29.51
CA LYS A 415 -20.73 27.29 28.13
C LYS A 415 -19.52 27.31 27.21
N PRO A 416 -19.11 26.21 26.56
CA PRO A 416 -18.00 26.24 25.60
C PRO A 416 -18.44 26.84 24.26
N ASP A 417 -17.47 27.23 23.43
CA ASP A 417 -17.74 27.69 22.07
C ASP A 417 -18.06 26.51 21.13
N PHE A 418 -17.64 25.30 21.50
CA PHE A 418 -17.97 24.03 20.84
C PHE A 418 -17.76 22.84 21.76
N TRP A 419 -18.42 21.73 21.44
CA TRP A 419 -18.22 20.46 22.13
C TRP A 419 -17.48 19.46 21.26
N MET A 420 -16.53 18.73 21.86
CA MET A 420 -15.92 17.53 21.29
C MET A 420 -16.57 16.30 21.93
N LYS A 421 -17.38 15.54 21.19
CA LYS A 421 -18.13 14.40 21.74
C LYS A 421 -17.97 13.13 20.91
N THR A 422 -17.76 12.00 21.58
CA THR A 422 -17.81 10.71 20.91
C THR A 422 -19.21 10.39 20.45
N LEU A 423 -19.34 9.96 19.18
CA LEU A 423 -20.65 9.67 18.58
C LEU A 423 -20.56 8.52 17.58
N HIS A 424 -20.96 7.33 18.02
CA HIS A 424 -21.09 6.14 17.18
C HIS A 424 -22.07 5.14 17.81
N HIS A 425 -22.72 4.31 16.99
CA HIS A 425 -23.59 3.23 17.47
C HIS A 425 -22.78 2.00 17.91
N HIS A 426 -23.40 1.06 18.62
CA HIS A 426 -22.73 -0.19 19.07
C HIS A 426 -22.82 -1.39 18.12
N ARG A 427 -23.37 -1.21 16.91
CA ARG A 427 -23.57 -2.30 15.91
C ARG A 427 -22.27 -2.79 15.22
N TYR A 428 -21.22 -3.07 15.98
CA TYR A 428 -19.96 -3.66 15.52
C TYR A 428 -19.48 -4.72 16.52
N TRP A 429 -18.58 -5.61 16.10
CA TRP A 429 -18.24 -6.83 16.87
C TRP A 429 -17.86 -6.55 18.34
N SER A 430 -16.91 -5.64 18.60
CA SER A 430 -16.50 -5.30 19.96
C SER A 430 -17.46 -4.37 20.72
N GLY A 431 -18.61 -4.00 20.14
CA GLY A 431 -19.64 -3.18 20.78
C GLY A 431 -20.90 -3.93 21.17
N ARG A 432 -21.08 -5.19 20.72
CA ARG A 432 -22.36 -5.91 20.81
C ARG A 432 -22.69 -6.49 22.19
N ASP A 433 -21.70 -6.90 22.95
CA ASP A 433 -21.96 -7.78 24.10
C ASP A 433 -21.87 -7.08 25.45
N GLY A 434 -21.39 -5.84 25.52
CA GLY A 434 -21.34 -5.03 26.77
C GLY A 434 -20.59 -5.68 27.94
N LYS A 435 -19.93 -6.83 27.72
CA LYS A 435 -19.31 -7.67 28.75
C LYS A 435 -17.91 -7.20 29.10
N ASP A 436 -17.19 -6.59 28.16
CA ASP A 436 -15.86 -6.02 28.36
C ASP A 436 -15.76 -4.62 27.73
N GLU A 437 -15.28 -3.63 28.49
CA GLU A 437 -14.88 -2.33 27.92
C GLU A 437 -13.66 -2.55 27.01
N CYS A 438 -13.91 -2.66 25.71
CA CYS A 438 -12.84 -2.67 24.71
C CYS A 438 -12.31 -1.25 24.48
N ASP A 439 -11.00 -1.12 24.24
CA ASP A 439 -10.30 0.12 23.86
C ASP A 439 -10.69 0.61 22.44
N ASN A 440 -11.99 0.64 22.16
CA ASN A 440 -12.61 1.28 21.01
C ASN A 440 -14.11 1.60 21.24
N LEU A 441 -14.68 1.25 22.40
CA LEU A 441 -16.05 1.58 22.81
C LEU A 441 -16.04 2.85 23.66
N TRP A 442 -16.15 4.01 22.99
CA TRP A 442 -16.01 5.32 23.66
C TRP A 442 -17.31 6.14 23.71
N CYS A 443 -18.38 5.66 23.08
CA CYS A 443 -19.71 6.27 23.15
C CYS A 443 -20.57 5.39 24.04
N ASP A 444 -20.70 5.70 25.33
CA ASP A 444 -21.40 4.88 26.32
C ASP A 444 -22.91 4.79 26.06
N LYS A 445 -23.54 5.96 25.85
CA LYS A 445 -25.00 6.11 25.75
C LYS A 445 -25.34 6.89 24.48
N PRO A 446 -25.22 6.28 23.28
CA PRO A 446 -25.37 6.98 22.01
C PRO A 446 -26.75 7.66 21.88
N ASP A 447 -27.84 6.95 22.18
CA ASP A 447 -29.19 7.50 21.98
C ASP A 447 -29.50 8.65 22.97
N GLU A 448 -29.11 8.52 24.24
CA GLU A 448 -29.22 9.62 25.22
C GLU A 448 -28.31 10.80 24.85
N THR A 449 -27.12 10.52 24.30
CA THR A 449 -26.20 11.56 23.83
C THR A 449 -26.84 12.35 22.69
N ILE A 450 -27.43 11.67 21.71
CA ILE A 450 -28.11 12.31 20.59
C ILE A 450 -29.28 13.16 21.07
N ALA A 451 -30.11 12.63 21.99
CA ALA A 451 -31.20 13.38 22.58
C ALA A 451 -30.70 14.67 23.26
N PHE A 452 -29.63 14.57 24.07
CA PHE A 452 -29.06 15.73 24.74
C PHE A 452 -28.44 16.74 23.77
N MET A 453 -27.75 16.27 22.71
CA MET A 453 -27.16 17.14 21.68
C MET A 453 -28.21 18.02 21.00
N ARG A 454 -29.43 17.51 20.77
CA ARG A 454 -30.54 18.27 20.14
C ARG A 454 -30.89 19.54 20.91
N GLU A 455 -30.80 19.50 22.23
CA GLU A 455 -31.18 20.60 23.11
C GLU A 455 -30.09 21.67 23.27
N ARG A 456 -28.90 21.45 22.71
CA ARG A 456 -27.74 22.33 22.90
C ARG A 456 -27.52 23.25 21.69
N PRO A 457 -27.37 24.58 21.93
CA PRO A 457 -27.15 25.54 20.85
C PRO A 457 -25.71 25.53 20.32
N GLU A 458 -24.75 25.00 21.07
CA GLU A 458 -23.34 25.00 20.68
C GLU A 458 -23.06 23.99 19.55
N PRO A 459 -22.10 24.26 18.65
CA PRO A 459 -21.64 23.30 17.65
C PRO A 459 -21.04 22.03 18.27
N TRP A 460 -21.25 20.89 17.60
CA TRP A 460 -20.62 19.61 17.97
C TRP A 460 -19.61 19.15 16.93
N ILE A 461 -18.41 18.84 17.39
CA ILE A 461 -17.41 18.10 16.63
C ILE A 461 -17.45 16.65 17.12
N ALA A 462 -17.90 15.75 16.26
CA ALA A 462 -17.96 14.33 16.57
C ALA A 462 -16.60 13.67 16.32
N PHE A 463 -16.05 12.98 17.33
CA PHE A 463 -14.79 12.26 17.22
C PHE A 463 -14.94 10.78 17.60
N LYS A 464 -13.94 9.95 17.28
CA LYS A 464 -14.00 8.48 17.44
C LYS A 464 -15.25 7.86 16.80
N THR A 465 -15.75 8.45 15.71
CA THR A 465 -16.95 8.01 14.98
C THR A 465 -16.78 6.62 14.35
N LEU A 466 -15.56 6.25 13.99
CA LEU A 466 -15.21 4.96 13.40
C LEU A 466 -15.00 3.83 14.42
N ALA A 467 -15.06 4.10 15.72
CA ALA A 467 -14.74 3.14 16.79
C ALA A 467 -13.41 2.38 16.53
N ALA A 468 -12.33 3.14 16.27
CA ALA A 468 -11.01 2.64 15.89
C ALA A 468 -11.03 1.67 14.68
N GLY A 469 -11.79 2.04 13.64
CA GLY A 469 -11.92 1.25 12.41
C GLY A 469 -12.88 0.07 12.50
N ALA A 470 -13.61 -0.10 13.62
CA ALA A 470 -14.63 -1.14 13.75
C ALA A 470 -15.93 -0.82 12.98
N ILE A 471 -16.16 0.45 12.65
CA ILE A 471 -17.31 0.90 11.84
C ILE A 471 -16.78 1.45 10.52
N ARG A 472 -17.44 1.07 9.41
CA ARG A 472 -17.09 1.60 8.08
C ARG A 472 -17.41 3.10 8.00
N PRO A 473 -16.58 3.92 7.32
CA PRO A 473 -16.81 5.35 7.16
C PRO A 473 -18.22 5.73 6.70
N ALA A 474 -18.78 5.02 5.72
CA ALA A 474 -20.11 5.30 5.18
C ALA A 474 -21.25 5.17 6.21
N ASP A 475 -21.15 4.24 7.15
CA ASP A 475 -22.12 4.09 8.23
C ASP A 475 -21.87 5.15 9.33
N ALA A 476 -20.62 5.28 9.76
CA ALA A 476 -20.23 6.19 10.83
C ALA A 476 -20.49 7.68 10.52
N PHE A 477 -20.14 8.14 9.31
CA PHE A 477 -20.29 9.55 8.94
C PHE A 477 -21.76 9.92 8.81
N ARG A 478 -22.55 9.08 8.13
CA ARG A 478 -24.01 9.23 8.04
C ARG A 478 -24.63 9.25 9.44
N TYR A 479 -24.25 8.31 10.30
CA TYR A 479 -24.76 8.23 11.66
C TYR A 479 -24.46 9.50 12.47
N ALA A 480 -23.21 9.97 12.46
CA ALA A 480 -22.83 11.15 13.23
C ALA A 480 -23.49 12.44 12.71
N LEU A 481 -23.46 12.68 11.40
CA LEU A 481 -24.00 13.90 10.79
C LEU A 481 -25.53 13.99 10.90
N LYS A 482 -26.25 12.89 10.62
CA LYS A 482 -27.71 12.82 10.71
C LYS A 482 -28.20 13.02 12.15
N ASN A 483 -27.42 12.59 13.13
CA ASN A 483 -27.75 12.72 14.54
C ASN A 483 -27.18 13.99 15.21
N GLY A 484 -26.78 14.99 14.41
CA GLY A 484 -26.61 16.36 14.88
C GLY A 484 -25.16 16.84 15.06
N ALA A 485 -24.15 16.06 14.66
CA ALA A 485 -22.77 16.54 14.60
C ALA A 485 -22.60 17.61 13.51
N ASP A 486 -22.01 18.76 13.84
CA ASP A 486 -21.75 19.85 12.88
C ASP A 486 -20.47 19.61 12.07
N PHE A 487 -19.49 18.94 12.70
CA PHE A 487 -18.21 18.55 12.12
C PHE A 487 -17.87 17.10 12.48
N LEU A 488 -17.08 16.46 11.62
CA LEU A 488 -16.47 15.14 11.86
C LEU A 488 -14.97 15.32 12.10
N CYS A 489 -14.43 14.76 13.19
CA CYS A 489 -13.00 14.62 13.41
C CYS A 489 -12.59 13.16 13.19
N VAL A 490 -11.89 12.88 12.09
CA VAL A 490 -11.65 11.52 11.61
C VAL A 490 -10.17 11.25 11.43
N GLY A 491 -9.66 10.21 12.10
CA GLY A 491 -8.31 9.71 11.85
C GLY A 491 -8.28 8.90 10.56
N MET A 492 -7.57 9.41 9.55
CA MET A 492 -7.46 8.82 8.21
C MET A 492 -5.97 8.64 7.86
N TYR A 493 -5.65 7.55 7.16
CA TYR A 493 -4.34 7.43 6.49
C TYR A 493 -4.39 8.14 5.13
N ASP A 494 -3.22 8.52 4.60
CA ASP A 494 -3.08 9.14 3.27
C ASP A 494 -3.84 8.37 2.18
N PHE A 495 -3.71 7.04 2.15
CA PHE A 495 -4.42 6.19 1.18
C PHE A 495 -5.94 6.09 1.39
N GLN A 496 -6.48 6.61 2.49
CA GLN A 496 -7.93 6.64 2.78
C GLN A 496 -8.56 8.00 2.50
N ILE A 497 -7.78 9.10 2.57
CA ILE A 497 -8.33 10.47 2.57
C ILE A 497 -9.31 10.70 1.42
N VAL A 498 -8.94 10.40 0.17
CA VAL A 498 -9.81 10.67 -0.99
C VAL A 498 -11.12 9.87 -0.89
N GLY A 499 -11.03 8.58 -0.55
CA GLY A 499 -12.20 7.71 -0.41
C GLY A 499 -13.12 8.19 0.71
N ASP A 500 -12.55 8.51 1.87
CA ASP A 500 -13.31 8.97 3.03
C ASP A 500 -13.93 10.36 2.80
N ILE A 501 -13.27 11.26 2.07
CA ILE A 501 -13.86 12.54 1.67
C ILE A 501 -15.04 12.35 0.73
N ASN A 502 -14.92 11.46 -0.27
CA ASN A 502 -16.06 11.16 -1.15
C ASN A 502 -17.27 10.62 -0.36
N ILE A 503 -17.02 9.75 0.61
CA ILE A 503 -18.05 9.22 1.52
C ILE A 503 -18.63 10.33 2.41
N ALA A 504 -17.80 11.23 2.91
CA ALA A 504 -18.25 12.35 3.72
C ALA A 504 -19.14 13.33 2.93
N LEU A 505 -18.84 13.59 1.65
CA LEU A 505 -19.68 14.40 0.78
C LEU A 505 -21.07 13.78 0.59
N GLU A 506 -21.12 12.48 0.34
CA GLU A 506 -22.38 11.73 0.23
C GLU A 506 -23.17 11.80 1.56
N ALA A 507 -22.52 11.54 2.69
CA ALA A 507 -23.15 11.62 4.01
C ALA A 507 -23.66 13.03 4.35
N LEU A 508 -22.94 14.08 3.94
CA LEU A 508 -23.37 15.48 4.11
C LEU A 508 -24.58 15.81 3.24
N ALA A 509 -24.63 15.32 2.00
CA ALA A 509 -25.76 15.49 1.10
C ALA A 509 -27.02 14.78 1.62
N GLU A 510 -26.86 13.57 2.18
CA GLU A 510 -27.96 12.81 2.78
C GLU A 510 -28.44 13.40 4.12
N SER A 511 -27.60 14.20 4.80
CA SER A 511 -27.90 14.77 6.13
C SER A 511 -28.43 16.21 6.08
N GLN A 512 -28.83 16.70 4.90
CA GLN A 512 -29.43 18.05 4.78
C GLN A 512 -30.72 18.18 5.59
N GLN A 513 -31.53 17.12 5.60
CA GLN A 513 -32.73 17.02 6.43
C GLN A 513 -32.42 16.18 7.67
N ARG A 514 -31.97 16.86 8.73
CA ARG A 514 -31.67 16.27 10.04
C ARG A 514 -32.47 16.97 11.13
N GLU A 515 -32.77 16.23 12.19
CA GLU A 515 -33.64 16.70 13.28
C GLU A 515 -33.03 17.87 14.05
N ARG A 516 -31.72 17.80 14.34
CA ARG A 516 -30.98 18.90 14.95
C ARG A 516 -30.48 19.85 13.85
N PRO A 517 -30.83 21.14 13.83
CA PRO A 517 -30.32 22.08 12.82
C PRO A 517 -28.79 22.23 12.90
N TRP A 518 -28.16 22.67 11.81
CA TRP A 518 -26.75 23.09 11.82
C TRP A 518 -26.57 24.28 12.76
N ARG A 519 -25.58 24.19 13.66
CA ARG A 519 -25.22 25.27 14.59
C ARG A 519 -23.93 25.99 14.19
N ALA A 520 -23.21 25.47 13.22
CA ALA A 520 -21.98 26.02 12.65
C ALA A 520 -22.15 26.45 11.19
#